data_AF-A0A954Y287-F1
#
_entry.id   AF-A0A954Y287-F1
#
_cell.length_a   1.000
_cell.length_b   1.000
_cell.length_c   1.000
_cell.angle_alpha   90.00
_cell.angle_beta   90.00
_cell.angle_gamma   90.00
#
_symmetry.space_group_name_H-M   'P 1'
#
loop_
_entity.id
_entity.type
_entity.pdbx_description
1 polymer ?
#
loop_
_entity_poly.entity_id
_entity_poly.type
_entity_poly.pdbx_seq_one_letter_code
_entity_poly.pdbx_strand_id
1 'polypeptide(L)'
;MPPELSMVAAELSQQGSFLRQELGYQSDNPGQLRQLMLENQRMIREIERTLRGSGDELGLVGWMSVVRRTWITLVALLGAAFGYLMNDVVDALDAPPPVRVERSDHG
;
A
#
# COMPACT_ATOMS: atom_id res chain seq x y z
N MET A 1 -55.48 -12.83 41.41
CA MET A 1 -54.03 -12.77 41.73
C MET A 1 -53.78 -11.47 42.48
N PRO A 2 -53.03 -11.49 43.59
CA PRO A 2 -52.77 -10.29 44.36
C PRO A 2 -51.87 -9.32 43.55
N PRO A 3 -52.18 -8.01 43.54
CA PRO A 3 -51.51 -7.00 42.70
C PRO A 3 -50.02 -6.82 43.01
N GLU A 4 -49.60 -7.19 44.22
CA GLU A 4 -48.20 -7.10 44.64
C GLU A 4 -47.29 -8.08 43.91
N LEU A 5 -47.80 -9.28 43.57
CA LEU A 5 -47.01 -10.26 42.81
C LEU A 5 -46.77 -9.81 41.36
N SER A 6 -47.70 -9.07 40.75
CA SER A 6 -47.50 -8.51 39.41
C SER A 6 -46.48 -7.37 39.38
N MET A 7 -46.43 -6.58 40.44
CA MET A 7 -45.47 -5.48 40.56
C MET A 7 -44.05 -6.02 40.74
N VAL A 8 -43.85 -6.99 41.62
CA VAL A 8 -42.55 -7.65 41.84
C VAL A 8 -42.08 -8.39 40.59
N ALA A 9 -42.99 -9.05 39.86
CA ALA A 9 -42.66 -9.69 38.58
C ALA A 9 -42.22 -8.69 37.50
N ALA A 10 -42.87 -7.53 37.43
CA ALA A 10 -42.50 -6.46 36.51
C ALA A 10 -41.13 -5.86 36.86
N GLU A 11 -40.86 -5.64 38.14
CA GLU A 11 -39.60 -5.09 38.63
C GLU A 11 -38.42 -6.07 38.39
N LEU A 12 -38.63 -7.36 38.64
CA LEU A 12 -37.65 -8.41 38.33
C LEU A 12 -37.39 -8.53 36.82
N SER A 13 -38.43 -8.39 36.00
CA SER A 13 -38.28 -8.38 34.53
C SER A 13 -37.48 -7.16 34.06
N GLN A 14 -37.72 -6.00 34.67
CA GLN A 14 -37.01 -4.77 34.35
C GLN A 14 -35.53 -4.86 34.75
N GLN A 15 -35.23 -5.34 35.96
CA GLN A 15 -33.87 -5.56 36.43
C GLN A 15 -33.12 -6.60 35.58
N GLY A 16 -33.80 -7.67 35.16
CA GLY A 16 -33.23 -8.68 34.26
C GLY A 16 -32.91 -8.12 32.87
N SER A 17 -33.73 -7.22 32.34
CA SER A 17 -33.47 -6.55 31.06
C SER A 17 -32.30 -5.57 31.15
N PHE A 18 -32.21 -4.81 32.25
CA PHE A 18 -31.12 -3.88 32.52
C PHE A 18 -29.78 -4.62 32.68
N LEU A 19 -29.75 -5.71 33.44
CA LEU A 19 -28.55 -6.54 33.60
C LEU A 19 -28.08 -7.15 32.28
N ARG A 20 -28.98 -7.58 31.38
CA ARG A 20 -28.58 -8.05 30.03
C ARG A 20 -27.95 -6.93 29.21
N GLN A 21 -28.51 -5.72 29.30
CA GLN A 21 -27.99 -4.57 28.56
C GLN A 21 -26.62 -4.12 29.10
N GLU A 22 -26.44 -4.12 30.42
CA GLU A 22 -25.20 -3.72 31.10
C GLU A 22 -24.08 -4.76 30.96
N LEU A 23 -24.42 -6.06 30.98
CA LEU A 23 -23.47 -7.16 30.76
C LEU A 23 -23.07 -7.31 29.28
N GLY A 24 -23.50 -6.40 28.39
CA GLY A 24 -23.20 -6.48 26.97
C GLY A 24 -23.88 -7.66 26.25
N TYR A 25 -24.82 -8.34 26.91
CA TYR A 25 -25.81 -9.19 26.24
C TYR A 25 -26.88 -8.29 25.55
N GLN A 26 -26.44 -7.28 24.81
CA GLN A 26 -27.09 -7.06 23.53
C GLN A 26 -26.91 -8.39 22.83
N SER A 27 -28.02 -9.06 22.52
CA SER A 27 -27.98 -10.20 21.63
C SER A 27 -27.44 -9.70 20.29
N ASP A 28 -26.12 -9.63 20.15
CA ASP A 28 -25.44 -9.79 18.89
C ASP A 28 -25.99 -11.09 18.36
N ASN A 29 -26.98 -10.94 17.49
CA ASN A 29 -27.69 -12.05 16.91
C ASN A 29 -26.57 -12.97 16.38
N PRO A 30 -26.48 -14.27 16.74
CA PRO A 30 -25.41 -15.11 16.22
C PRO A 30 -25.36 -15.11 14.67
N GLY A 31 -26.48 -14.73 14.04
CA GLY A 31 -26.56 -14.38 12.62
C GLY A 31 -25.78 -13.12 12.19
N GLN A 32 -25.77 -12.03 12.98
CA GLN A 32 -25.01 -10.80 12.67
C GLN A 32 -23.50 -11.03 12.75
N LEU A 33 -23.01 -11.73 13.77
CA LEU A 33 -21.58 -12.02 13.89
C LEU A 33 -21.11 -12.96 12.76
N ARG A 34 -21.96 -13.93 12.41
CA ARG A 34 -21.73 -14.81 11.25
C ARG A 34 -21.79 -14.05 9.93
N GLN A 35 -22.71 -13.11 9.78
CA GLN A 35 -22.83 -12.26 8.59
C GLN A 35 -21.60 -11.36 8.43
N LEU A 36 -21.15 -10.72 9.51
CA LEU A 36 -19.94 -9.91 9.56
C LEU A 36 -18.68 -10.74 9.22
N MET A 37 -18.58 -11.95 9.76
CA MET A 37 -17.49 -12.87 9.41
C MET A 37 -17.49 -13.25 7.93
N LEU A 38 -18.66 -13.54 7.35
CA LEU A 38 -18.79 -13.87 5.93
C LEU A 38 -18.44 -12.67 5.04
N GLU A 39 -18.81 -11.47 5.46
CA GLU A 39 -18.53 -10.22 4.76
C GLU A 39 -17.03 -9.90 4.80
N ASN A 40 -16.40 -10.01 5.97
CA ASN A 40 -14.94 -9.90 6.10
C ASN A 40 -14.18 -10.95 5.27
N GLN A 41 -14.65 -12.20 5.24
CA GLN A 41 -14.04 -13.24 4.39
C GLN A 41 -14.18 -12.95 2.88
N ARG A 42 -15.24 -12.26 2.45
CA ARG A 42 -15.38 -11.82 1.06
C ARG A 42 -14.42 -10.69 0.76
N MET A 43 -14.35 -9.70 1.64
CA MET A 43 -13.45 -8.56 1.52
C MET A 43 -11.99 -9.00 1.45
N ILE A 44 -11.57 -9.92 2.32
CA ILE A 44 -10.20 -10.46 2.34
C ILE A 44 -9.86 -11.15 1.01
N ARG A 45 -10.77 -11.96 0.47
CA ARG A 45 -10.55 -12.65 -0.82
C ARG A 45 -10.47 -11.67 -1.99
N GLU A 46 -11.22 -10.58 -1.94
CA GLU A 46 -11.16 -9.53 -2.95
C GLU A 46 -9.84 -8.75 -2.88
N ILE A 47 -9.38 -8.41 -1.67
CA ILE A 47 -8.05 -7.81 -1.46
C ILE A 47 -6.94 -8.75 -1.96
N GLU A 48 -7.03 -10.05 -1.66
CA GLU A 48 -6.04 -11.03 -2.11
C GLU A 48 -6.01 -11.15 -3.64
N ARG A 49 -7.17 -11.11 -4.30
CA ARG A 49 -7.26 -11.05 -5.77
C ARG A 49 -6.64 -9.77 -6.33
N THR A 50 -6.88 -8.61 -5.72
CA THR A 50 -6.28 -7.34 -6.18
C THR A 50 -4.76 -7.31 -5.99
N LEU A 51 -4.27 -7.89 -4.88
CA LEU A 51 -2.84 -7.94 -4.57
C LEU A 51 -2.07 -8.91 -5.48
N ARG A 52 -2.62 -10.11 -5.70
CA ARG A 52 -1.98 -11.15 -6.53
C ARG A 52 -2.30 -11.02 -8.02
N GLY A 53 -3.41 -10.36 -8.35
CA GLY A 53 -3.95 -10.30 -9.69
C GLY A 53 -4.90 -11.46 -9.96
N SER A 54 -5.79 -11.29 -10.94
CA SER A 54 -6.71 -12.34 -11.39
C SER A 54 -6.49 -12.66 -12.86
N GLY A 55 -6.27 -13.94 -13.17
CA GLY A 55 -6.07 -14.40 -14.54
C GLY A 55 -4.74 -13.92 -15.13
N ASP A 56 -4.82 -13.02 -16.12
CA ASP A 56 -3.69 -12.45 -16.87
C ASP A 56 -3.21 -11.09 -16.35
N GLU A 57 -3.89 -10.49 -15.37
CA GLU A 57 -3.51 -9.19 -14.82
C GLU A 57 -2.47 -9.34 -13.70
N LEU A 58 -1.31 -8.70 -13.84
CA LEU A 58 -0.35 -8.56 -12.75
C LEU A 58 -1.02 -7.78 -11.62
N GLY A 59 -1.19 -8.42 -10.46
CA GLY A 59 -1.63 -7.72 -9.26
C GLY A 59 -0.65 -6.63 -8.83
N LEU A 60 -1.01 -5.85 -7.81
CA LEU A 60 -0.15 -4.80 -7.25
C LEU A 60 1.28 -5.28 -6.95
N VAL A 61 1.42 -6.53 -6.46
CA VAL A 61 2.75 -7.12 -6.20
C VAL A 61 3.55 -7.33 -7.49
N GLY A 62 2.88 -7.75 -8.57
CA GLY A 62 3.49 -7.91 -9.89
C GLY A 62 3.98 -6.58 -10.46
N TRP A 63 3.14 -5.54 -10.40
CA TRP A 63 3.53 -4.19 -10.81
C TRP A 63 4.69 -3.63 -9.99
N MET A 64 4.71 -3.86 -8.68
CA MET A 64 5.80 -3.41 -7.82
C MET A 64 7.14 -4.07 -8.20
N SER A 65 7.11 -5.34 -8.62
CA SER A 65 8.29 -6.05 -9.13
C SER A 65 8.80 -5.44 -10.44
N VAL A 66 7.90 -5.16 -11.39
CA VAL A 66 8.24 -4.52 -12.67
C VAL A 66 8.84 -3.14 -12.46
N VAL A 67 8.19 -2.29 -11.65
CA VAL A 67 8.69 -0.94 -11.34
C VAL A 67 10.07 -1.00 -10.69
N ARG A 68 10.27 -1.89 -9.72
CA ARG A 68 11.58 -2.08 -9.08
C ARG A 68 12.66 -2.43 -10.09
N ARG A 69 12.40 -3.38 -10.99
CA ARG A 69 13.37 -3.83 -11.99
C ARG A 69 13.70 -2.71 -12.98
N THR A 70 12.69 -2.01 -13.46
CA THR A 70 12.84 -0.89 -14.40
C THR A 70 13.58 0.30 -13.77
N TRP A 71 13.35 0.57 -12.48
CA TRP A 71 14.04 1.62 -11.74
C TRP A 71 15.55 1.38 -11.67
N ILE A 72 15.97 0.15 -11.34
CA ILE A 72 17.39 -0.21 -11.26
C ILE A 72 18.08 0.03 -12.62
N THR A 73 17.44 -0.38 -13.71
CA THR A 73 17.97 -0.15 -15.07
C THR A 73 18.04 1.34 -15.42
N LEU A 74 17.04 2.13 -15.02
CA LEU A 74 17.05 3.59 -15.24
C LEU A 74 18.19 4.27 -14.52
N VAL A 75 18.40 3.93 -13.24
CA VAL A 75 19.51 4.47 -12.44
C VAL A 75 20.85 4.07 -13.02
N ALA A 76 21.00 2.82 -13.48
CA ALA A 76 22.23 2.37 -14.12
C ALA A 76 22.51 3.14 -15.43
N LEU A 77 21.50 3.37 -16.27
CA LEU A 77 21.63 4.16 -17.49
C LEU A 77 21.97 5.63 -17.20
N LEU A 78 21.33 6.22 -16.19
CA LEU A 78 21.64 7.58 -15.72
C LEU A 78 23.08 7.69 -15.21
N GLY A 79 23.54 6.72 -14.42
CA GLY A 79 24.92 6.68 -13.94
C GLY A 79 25.93 6.57 -15.07
N ALA A 80 25.66 5.72 -16.08
CA ALA A 80 26.51 5.61 -17.25
C ALA A 80 26.55 6.91 -18.06
N ALA A 81 25.39 7.52 -18.34
CA ALA A 81 25.30 8.79 -19.07
C ALA A 81 26.01 9.93 -18.32
N PHE A 82 25.86 9.98 -17.00
CA PHE A 82 26.57 10.96 -16.17
C PHE A 82 28.08 10.72 -16.19
N GLY A 83 28.52 9.47 -16.17
CA GLY A 83 29.93 9.12 -16.30
C GLY A 83 30.55 9.63 -17.61
N TYR A 84 29.85 9.46 -18.74
CA TYR A 84 30.27 10.03 -20.02
C TYR A 84 30.36 11.55 -19.98
N LEU A 85 29.36 12.22 -19.43
CA LEU A 85 29.35 13.68 -19.35
C LEU A 85 30.50 14.21 -18.48
N MET A 86 30.81 13.54 -17.38
CA MET A 86 31.97 13.89 -16.55
C MET A 86 33.29 13.61 -17.27
N ASN A 87 33.37 12.54 -18.05
CA ASN A 87 34.55 12.27 -18.89
C ASN A 87 34.79 13.41 -19.88
N ASP A 88 33.74 13.86 -20.59
CA ASP A 88 33.83 14.96 -21.56
C ASP A 88 34.24 16.28 -20.89
N VAL A 89 33.78 16.54 -19.65
CA VAL A 89 34.19 17.71 -18.86
C VAL A 89 35.67 17.65 -18.50
N VAL A 90 36.18 16.48 -18.08
CA VAL A 90 37.60 16.29 -17.78
C VAL A 90 38.44 16.49 -19.04
N ASP A 91 38.04 15.88 -20.16
CA ASP A 91 38.74 16.03 -21.45
C ASP A 91 38.77 17.50 -21.92
N ALA A 92 37.69 18.26 -21.67
CA ALA A 92 37.63 19.68 -22.00
C ALA A 92 38.53 20.54 -21.09
N LEU A 93 38.76 20.13 -19.84
CA LEU A 93 39.64 20.83 -18.89
C LEU A 93 41.12 20.51 -19.12
N ASP A 94 41.44 19.28 -19.50
CA ASP A 94 42.81 18.83 -19.82
C ASP A 94 43.23 19.14 -21.26
N ALA A 95 42.35 19.76 -22.05
CA ALA A 95 42.65 20.14 -23.43
C ALA A 95 43.88 21.07 -23.49
N PRO A 96 44.96 20.68 -24.19
CA PRO A 96 46.13 21.54 -24.32
C PRO A 96 45.75 22.84 -25.03
N PRO A 97 46.39 23.97 -24.68
CA PRO A 97 46.08 25.25 -25.30
C PRO A 97 46.24 25.15 -26.81
N PRO A 98 45.39 25.83 -27.60
CA PRO A 98 45.45 25.75 -29.06
C PRO A 98 46.85 26.17 -29.50
N VAL A 99 47.60 25.21 -30.06
CA VAL A 99 48.91 25.46 -30.66
C VAL A 99 48.65 26.43 -31.81
N ARG A 100 48.98 27.70 -31.60
CA ARG A 100 48.98 28.70 -32.66
C ARG A 100 49.99 28.21 -33.69
N VAL A 101 49.51 27.57 -34.75
CA VAL A 101 50.32 27.24 -35.92
C VAL A 101 50.67 28.59 -36.55
N GLU A 102 51.84 29.13 -36.17
CA GLU A 102 52.46 30.18 -36.96
C GLU A 102 52.66 29.59 -38.36
N ARG A 103 51.83 30.04 -39.31
CA ARG A 103 52.14 29.92 -40.72
C ARG A 103 53.50 30.56 -40.92
N SER A 104 54.51 29.72 -41.04
CA SER A 104 55.78 30.09 -41.62
C SER A 104 55.53 30.40 -43.09
N ASP A 105 55.09 31.63 -43.37
CA ASP A 105 55.24 32.22 -44.70
C ASP A 105 56.75 32.35 -44.95
N HIS A 106 57.33 31.33 -45.57
CA HIS A 106 58.64 31.43 -46.20
C HIS A 106 58.43 32.00 -47.60
N GLY A 107 58.62 33.32 -47.70
CA GLY A 107 58.95 34.04 -48.93
C GLY A 107 60.43 34.34 -48.98
#